data_AF-A0A177NMY0-F1
#
_entry.id   AF-A0A177NMY0-F1
#
_cell.length_a   1.000
_cell.length_b   1.000
_cell.length_c   1.000
_cell.angle_alpha   90.00
_cell.angle_beta   90.00
_cell.angle_gamma   90.00
#
_symmetry.space_group_name_H-M   'P 1'
#
loop_
_entity.id
_entity.type
_entity.pdbx_description
1 polymer ?
#
loop_
_entity_poly.entity_id
_entity_poly.type
_entity_poly.pdbx_seq_one_letter_code
_entity_poly.pdbx_strand_id
1 'polypeptide(L)'
;MAQVEYWYSDDSFIHCESALRRAIGQYASRNRWIYIGLTQQRPEDRFNQHQRKWAEGHKWDRMIVIYRARTFSLMQTVEDRLIKYAQMQIDFGHYACTLINDKDSQRPKAALAPNGFWVYCLVQQ
;
A
#
# COMPACT_ATOMS: atom_id res chain seq x y z
N MET A 1 -0.34 9.37 -17.33
CA MET A 1 -0.96 10.18 -16.26
C MET A 1 -0.90 9.35 -15.00
N ALA A 2 -0.34 9.88 -13.91
CA ALA A 2 -0.25 9.13 -12.65
C ALA A 2 -1.64 9.06 -12.01
N GLN A 3 -2.11 7.87 -11.65
CA GLN A 3 -3.52 7.63 -11.27
C GLN A 3 -3.65 7.04 -9.86
N VAL A 4 -4.57 7.58 -9.06
CA VAL A 4 -5.03 6.96 -7.81
C VAL A 4 -6.28 6.15 -8.12
N GLU A 5 -6.24 4.85 -7.84
CA GLU A 5 -7.34 3.89 -7.97
C GLU A 5 -7.85 3.53 -6.58
N TYR A 6 -9.17 3.40 -6.43
CA TYR A 6 -9.81 3.01 -5.17
C TYR A 6 -10.40 1.60 -5.29
N TRP A 7 -9.82 0.67 -4.54
CA TRP A 7 -10.27 -0.71 -4.43
C TRP A 7 -10.33 -1.09 -2.95
N TYR A 8 -11.23 -0.47 -2.18
CA TYR A 8 -11.32 -0.74 -0.74
C TYR A 8 -12.73 -1.16 -0.31
N SER A 9 -12.77 -1.92 0.78
CA SER A 9 -13.97 -2.24 1.56
C SER A 9 -13.84 -1.60 2.95
N ASP A 10 -14.98 -1.15 3.49
CA ASP A 10 -15.12 -0.63 4.87
C ASP A 10 -15.39 -1.76 5.91
N ASP A 11 -15.37 -3.02 5.46
CA ASP A 11 -15.68 -4.20 6.26
C ASP A 11 -14.51 -4.61 7.18
N SER A 12 -14.83 -5.42 8.20
CA SER A 12 -13.82 -5.98 9.11
C SER A 12 -12.70 -6.69 8.35
N PHE A 13 -11.45 -6.36 8.68
CA PHE A 13 -10.26 -6.93 8.05
C PHE A 13 -10.25 -8.47 8.00
N ILE A 14 -10.85 -9.15 8.99
CA ILE A 14 -10.98 -10.62 9.01
C ILE A 14 -11.73 -11.13 7.75
N HIS A 15 -12.72 -10.39 7.27
CA HIS A 15 -13.48 -10.74 6.08
C HIS A 15 -12.78 -10.29 4.78
N CYS A 16 -11.92 -9.27 4.86
CA CYS A 16 -11.24 -8.70 3.71
C CYS A 16 -9.83 -9.28 3.46
N GLU A 17 -9.21 -9.96 4.41
CA GLU A 17 -7.80 -10.38 4.32
C GLU A 17 -7.50 -11.25 3.08
N SER A 18 -8.37 -12.22 2.76
CA SER A 18 -8.20 -13.05 1.56
C SER A 18 -8.29 -12.21 0.27
N ALA A 19 -9.21 -11.25 0.21
CA ALA A 19 -9.36 -10.35 -0.92
C ALA A 19 -8.12 -9.45 -1.07
N LEU A 20 -7.64 -8.86 0.03
CA LEU A 20 -6.45 -8.01 0.04
C LEU A 20 -5.20 -8.79 -0.41
N ARG A 21 -5.00 -10.02 0.07
CA ARG A 21 -3.90 -10.89 -0.38
C ARG A 21 -3.97 -11.17 -1.88
N ARG A 22 -5.17 -11.47 -2.40
CA ARG A 22 -5.36 -11.66 -3.85
C ARG A 22 -5.02 -10.40 -4.65
N ALA A 23 -5.42 -9.23 -4.20
CA ALA A 23 -5.08 -7.97 -4.87
C ALA A 23 -3.57 -7.73 -4.87
N ILE A 24 -2.89 -7.93 -3.72
CA ILE A 24 -1.43 -7.87 -3.65
C ILE A 24 -0.78 -8.85 -4.62
N GLY A 25 -1.26 -10.09 -4.71
CA GLY A 25 -0.74 -11.05 -5.68
C GLY A 25 -0.93 -10.61 -7.13
N GLN A 26 -2.09 -10.05 -7.47
CA GLN A 26 -2.33 -9.49 -8.81
C GLN A 26 -1.38 -8.33 -9.13
N TYR A 27 -1.16 -7.41 -8.19
CA TYR A 27 -0.26 -6.29 -8.38
C TYR A 27 1.20 -6.74 -8.44
N ALA A 28 1.63 -7.62 -7.56
CA ALA A 28 2.97 -8.19 -7.54
C ALA A 28 3.31 -8.97 -8.82
N SER A 29 2.35 -9.69 -9.39
CA SER A 29 2.57 -10.47 -10.62
C SER A 29 2.70 -9.63 -11.90
N ARG A 30 2.23 -8.36 -11.90
CA ARG A 30 2.08 -7.53 -13.10
C ARG A 30 2.96 -6.29 -13.14
N ASN A 31 3.73 -6.05 -12.10
CA ASN A 31 4.51 -4.83 -11.94
C ASN A 31 5.92 -5.21 -11.49
N ARG A 32 6.92 -4.48 -11.98
CA ARG A 32 8.32 -4.70 -11.60
C ARG A 32 8.57 -4.33 -10.15
N TRP A 33 7.92 -3.26 -9.65
CA TRP A 33 8.07 -2.80 -8.28
C TRP A 33 6.72 -2.55 -7.61
N ILE A 34 6.65 -2.89 -6.33
CA ILE A 34 5.51 -2.58 -5.47
C ILE A 34 5.97 -1.94 -4.16
N TYR A 35 5.16 -1.04 -3.61
CA TYR A 35 5.33 -0.52 -2.25
C TYR A 35 3.98 -0.57 -1.55
N ILE A 36 3.94 -1.15 -0.35
CA ILE A 36 2.75 -1.18 0.50
C ILE A 36 2.96 -0.16 1.60
N GLY A 37 2.01 0.75 1.77
CA GLY A 37 2.11 1.77 2.79
C GLY A 37 0.76 2.20 3.34
N LEU A 38 0.83 3.02 4.38
CA LEU A 38 -0.32 3.60 5.05
C LEU A 38 -0.29 5.13 5.05
N THR A 39 -1.46 5.76 5.23
CA THR A 39 -1.58 7.22 5.30
C THR A 39 -2.80 7.67 6.10
N GLN A 40 -2.64 8.77 6.84
CA GLN A 40 -3.73 9.53 7.47
C GLN A 40 -4.19 10.74 6.64
N GLN A 41 -3.48 11.02 5.54
CA GLN A 41 -3.81 12.05 4.56
C GLN A 41 -4.73 11.47 3.49
N ARG A 42 -5.30 12.33 2.64
CA ARG A 42 -5.98 11.86 1.44
C ARG A 42 -4.97 11.08 0.58
N PRO A 43 -5.34 9.92 0.01
CA PRO A 43 -4.45 9.12 -0.82
C PRO A 43 -3.79 9.92 -1.96
N GLU A 44 -4.50 10.87 -2.56
CA GLU A 44 -3.99 11.76 -3.60
C GLU A 44 -2.82 12.62 -3.11
N ASP A 45 -2.97 13.23 -1.94
CA ASP A 45 -1.91 14.06 -1.33
C ASP A 45 -0.67 13.21 -1.03
N ARG A 46 -0.89 11.99 -0.53
CA ARG A 46 0.19 11.04 -0.26
C ARG A 46 0.86 10.57 -1.53
N PHE A 47 0.10 10.33 -2.60
CA PHE A 47 0.65 9.94 -3.89
C PHE A 47 1.53 11.04 -4.47
N ASN A 48 1.07 12.29 -4.42
CA ASN A 48 1.86 13.45 -4.84
C ASN A 48 3.17 13.59 -4.06
N GLN A 49 3.18 13.26 -2.77
CA GLN A 49 4.42 13.24 -1.98
C GLN A 49 5.38 12.14 -2.46
N HIS A 50 4.87 10.94 -2.73
CA HIS A 50 5.69 9.86 -3.30
C HIS A 50 6.26 10.24 -4.67
N GLN A 51 5.51 10.94 -5.52
CA GLN A 51 6.05 11.42 -6.81
C GLN A 51 7.22 12.41 -6.64
N ARG A 52 7.31 13.12 -5.51
CA ARG A 52 8.37 14.11 -5.24
C ARG A 52 9.56 13.54 -4.46
N LYS A 53 9.33 12.50 -3.63
CA LYS A 53 10.36 11.95 -2.72
C LYS A 53 11.41 11.11 -3.45
N TRP A 54 11.03 10.45 -4.54
CA TRP A 54 11.88 9.49 -5.21
C TRP A 54 12.82 10.17 -6.23
N ALA A 55 14.03 9.61 -6.38
CA ALA A 55 15.07 10.16 -7.25
C ALA A 55 14.58 10.35 -8.70
N GLU A 56 15.18 11.31 -9.40
CA GLU A 56 14.84 11.62 -10.79
C GLU A 56 14.96 10.34 -11.66
N GLY A 57 13.82 9.89 -12.21
CA GLY A 57 13.71 8.65 -12.98
C GLY A 57 12.95 7.50 -12.31
N HIS A 58 12.68 7.56 -11.01
CA HIS A 58 11.83 6.60 -10.31
C HIS A 58 10.46 7.23 -9.99
N LYS A 59 9.44 6.87 -10.78
CA LYS A 59 8.08 7.37 -10.64
C LYS A 59 7.12 6.21 -10.54
N TRP A 60 6.27 6.25 -9.53
CA TRP A 60 5.18 5.30 -9.40
C TRP A 60 4.14 5.55 -10.48
N ASP A 61 3.70 4.51 -11.18
CA ASP A 61 2.67 4.64 -12.21
C ASP A 61 1.31 4.93 -11.58
N ARG A 62 1.01 4.19 -10.50
CA ARG A 62 -0.30 4.21 -9.86
C ARG A 62 -0.21 3.99 -8.36
N MET A 63 -1.20 4.53 -7.66
CA MET A 63 -1.52 4.18 -6.27
C MET A 63 -2.87 3.48 -6.25
N ILE A 64 -2.94 2.29 -5.66
CA ILE A 64 -4.18 1.59 -5.40
C ILE A 64 -4.47 1.66 -3.91
N VAL A 65 -5.55 2.34 -3.52
CA VAL A 65 -6.05 2.33 -2.15
C VAL A 65 -6.79 1.02 -1.93
N ILE A 66 -6.24 0.15 -1.09
CA ILE A 66 -6.72 -1.23 -0.91
C ILE A 66 -7.57 -1.42 0.34
N TYR A 67 -7.45 -0.55 1.35
CA TYR A 67 -8.20 -0.69 2.59
C TYR A 67 -8.41 0.64 3.31
N ARG A 68 -9.60 0.82 3.89
CA ARG A 68 -9.91 1.92 4.82
C ARG A 68 -10.12 1.37 6.21
N ALA A 69 -9.21 1.68 7.12
CA ALA A 69 -9.30 1.27 8.51
C ALA A 69 -10.14 2.25 9.35
N ARG A 70 -10.82 1.72 10.36
CA ARG A 70 -11.54 2.53 11.36
C ARG A 70 -10.63 3.09 12.45
N THR A 71 -9.47 2.47 12.66
CA THR A 71 -8.50 2.86 13.68
C THR A 71 -7.08 2.84 13.12
N PHE A 72 -6.23 3.64 13.73
CA PHE A 72 -4.80 3.65 13.43
C PHE A 72 -4.13 2.28 13.65
N SER A 73 -4.46 1.60 14.76
CA SER A 73 -3.91 0.28 15.07
C SER A 73 -4.32 -0.79 14.05
N LEU A 74 -5.56 -0.74 13.57
CA LEU A 74 -6.02 -1.65 12.53
C LEU A 74 -5.28 -1.39 11.22
N MET A 75 -5.10 -0.13 10.82
CA MET A 75 -4.34 0.25 9.63
C MET A 75 -2.92 -0.33 9.65
N GLN A 76 -2.22 -0.19 10.79
CA GLN A 76 -0.87 -0.77 10.97
C GLN A 76 -0.89 -2.30 10.89
N THR A 77 -1.87 -2.94 11.53
CA THR A 77 -2.03 -4.40 11.50
C THR A 77 -2.24 -4.91 10.07
N VAL A 78 -3.07 -4.22 9.27
CA VAL A 78 -3.31 -4.55 7.87
C VAL A 78 -2.03 -4.41 7.05
N GLU A 79 -1.34 -3.28 7.13
CA GLU A 79 -0.07 -3.04 6.44
C GLU A 79 0.96 -4.15 6.76
N ASP A 80 1.19 -4.41 8.05
CA ASP A 80 2.18 -5.39 8.52
C ASP A 80 1.90 -6.79 7.96
N ARG A 81 0.63 -7.22 7.96
CA ARG A 81 0.26 -8.53 7.42
C ARG A 81 0.42 -8.60 5.90
N LEU A 82 0.09 -7.54 5.17
CA LEU A 82 0.20 -7.51 3.72
C LEU A 82 1.66 -7.45 3.26
N ILE A 83 2.51 -6.67 3.94
CA ILE A 83 3.96 -6.65 3.71
C ILE A 83 4.54 -8.04 3.95
N LYS A 84 4.21 -8.66 5.09
CA LYS A 84 4.68 -10.01 5.42
C LYS A 84 4.25 -11.03 4.36
N TYR A 85 2.99 -10.98 3.94
CA TYR A 85 2.48 -11.86 2.89
C TYR A 85 3.22 -11.65 1.56
N ALA A 86 3.35 -10.41 1.09
CA ALA A 86 4.04 -10.09 -0.15
C ALA A 86 5.49 -10.58 -0.14
N GLN A 87 6.23 -10.30 0.95
CA GLN A 87 7.60 -10.74 1.12
C GLN A 87 7.72 -12.27 1.03
N MET A 88 6.88 -13.01 1.76
CA MET A 88 6.88 -14.47 1.72
C MET A 88 6.65 -15.02 0.30
N GLN A 89 5.72 -14.43 -0.46
CA GLN A 89 5.46 -14.90 -1.83
C GLN A 89 6.62 -14.59 -2.80
N ILE A 90 7.29 -13.44 -2.62
CA ILE A 90 8.50 -13.10 -3.37
C ILE A 90 9.63 -14.07 -3.02
N ASP A 91 9.83 -14.36 -1.74
CA ASP A 91 10.87 -15.28 -1.27
C ASP A 91 10.65 -16.72 -1.78
N PHE A 92 9.40 -17.13 -1.95
CA PHE A 92 9.03 -18.41 -2.59
C PHE A 92 9.16 -18.40 -4.12
N GLY A 93 9.54 -17.27 -4.73
CA GLY A 93 9.65 -17.14 -6.19
C GLY A 93 8.31 -17.09 -6.92
N HIS A 94 7.19 -16.85 -6.23
CA HIS A 94 5.88 -16.75 -6.87
C HIS A 94 5.70 -15.42 -7.62
N TYR A 95 6.40 -14.36 -7.19
CA TYR A 95 6.36 -13.03 -7.82
C TYR A 95 7.76 -12.56 -8.19
N ALA A 96 7.93 -12.09 -9.43
CA ALA A 96 9.20 -11.54 -9.92
C ALA A 96 9.41 -10.06 -9.53
N CYS A 97 8.43 -9.44 -8.87
CA CYS A 97 8.51 -8.03 -8.46
C CYS A 97 9.48 -7.84 -7.29
N THR A 98 10.02 -6.62 -7.16
CA THR A 98 10.67 -6.19 -5.92
C THR A 98 9.68 -5.45 -5.02
N LEU A 99 9.58 -5.90 -3.76
CA LEU A 99 8.88 -5.15 -2.72
C LEU A 99 9.83 -4.09 -2.16
N ILE A 100 9.45 -2.83 -2.34
CA ILE A 100 10.13 -1.70 -1.74
C ILE A 100 9.58 -1.52 -0.33
N ASN A 101 10.46 -1.64 0.67
CA ASN A 101 10.13 -1.43 2.07
C ASN A 101 10.97 -0.28 2.62
N ASP A 102 10.46 0.93 2.47
CA ASP A 102 11.07 2.12 3.10
C ASP A 102 10.62 2.17 4.56
N LYS A 103 11.31 1.41 5.42
CA LYS A 103 11.08 1.37 6.88
C LYS A 103 11.18 2.76 7.51
N ASP A 104 11.87 3.70 6.87
CA ASP A 104 12.05 5.08 7.33
C ASP A 104 10.92 6.03 6.87
N SER A 105 10.01 5.57 6.01
CA SER A 105 8.86 6.35 5.52
C SER A 105 7.69 6.43 6.51
N GLN A 106 8.00 6.78 7.76
CA GLN A 106 7.09 7.40 8.73
C GLN A 106 5.73 6.69 8.89
N ARG A 107 5.68 5.70 9.80
CA ARG A 107 4.41 5.40 10.47
C ARG A 107 3.93 6.71 11.11
N PRO A 108 2.75 7.25 10.72
CA PRO A 108 2.22 8.45 11.32
C PRO A 108 2.20 8.25 12.83
N LYS A 109 2.71 9.21 13.61
CA LYS A 109 2.42 9.19 15.05
C LYS A 109 0.90 9.32 15.20
N ALA A 110 0.30 8.61 16.15
CA ALA A 110 -1.14 8.68 16.36
C ALA A 110 -1.56 10.16 16.51
N ALA A 111 -2.33 10.65 15.54
CA ALA A 111 -2.85 12.01 15.49
C ALA A 111 -4.36 11.92 15.20
N LEU A 112 -5.11 12.93 15.62
CA LEU A 112 -6.51 13.10 15.22
C LEU A 112 -6.54 13.20 13.69
N ALA A 113 -7.10 12.19 13.02
CA ALA A 113 -7.05 12.04 11.58
C ALA A 113 -8.35 12.55 10.92
N PRO A 114 -8.40 13.79 10.39
CA PRO A 114 -9.62 14.33 9.76
C PRO A 114 -9.99 13.62 8.46
N ASN A 115 -9.04 12.92 7.81
CA ASN A 115 -9.19 12.38 6.46
C ASN A 115 -9.25 10.84 6.41
N GLY A 116 -9.24 10.13 7.54
CA GLY A 116 -9.33 8.66 7.62
C GLY A 116 -7.98 7.93 7.72
N PHE A 117 -8.04 6.60 7.82
CA PHE A 117 -6.87 5.71 7.91
C PHE A 117 -6.85 4.80 6.68
N TRP A 118 -5.86 4.94 5.81
CA TRP A 118 -5.82 4.27 4.51
C TRP A 118 -4.60 3.38 4.38
N VAL A 119 -4.77 2.22 3.75
CA VAL A 119 -3.68 1.36 3.27
C VAL A 119 -3.73 1.34 1.75
N TYR A 120 -2.57 1.45 1.12
CA TYR A 120 -2.43 1.50 -0.33
C TYR A 120 -1.24 0.66 -0.82
N CYS A 121 -1.25 0.37 -2.12
CA CYS A 121 -0.16 -0.24 -2.86
C CYS A 121 0.25 0.73 -3.98
N LEU A 122 1.50 1.16 -4.02
CA LEU A 122 2.08 1.80 -5.19
C LEU A 122 2.64 0.71 -6.11
N VAL A 123 2.51 0.93 -7.41
CA VAL A 123 3.00 -0.01 -8.42
C VAL A 123 3.75 0.72 -9.51
N GLN A 124 4.79 0.07 -10.04
CA GLN A 124 5.52 0.51 -11.23
C GLN A 124 5.79 -0.69 -12.14
N GLN A 125 5.41 -0.56 -13.41
CA GLN A 125 5.57 -1.59 -14.44
C GLN A 125 7.00 -1.72 -14.95
#